data_AF-A0A7U7CXC3-F1
#
_entry.id   AF-A0A7U7CXC3-F1
#
_cell.length_a   1.000
_cell.length_b   1.000
_cell.length_c   1.000
_cell.angle_alpha   90.00
_cell.angle_beta   90.00
_cell.angle_gamma   90.00
#
_symmetry.space_group_name_H-M   'P 1'
#
loop_
_entity.id
_entity.type
_entity.pdbx_description
1 polymer ?
#
loop_
_entity_poly.entity_id
_entity_poly.type
_entity_poly.pdbx_seq_one_letter_code
_entity_poly.pdbx_strand_id
1 'polypeptide(L)'
;MKNKLRKITINTIEYLYSVTDQFHSETATNTLTVKIFLNGQKKTPLIIKFLTADYYMMGQPLKSGVKLINKITGSEDEVNLNEPKYIKQFILLGLKKGWLGTHSIEIQNGLHYLNELGFETDKLIPGE
;
A
#
# COMPACT_ATOMS: atom_id res chain seq x y z
N MET A 1 1.18 -19.25 5.77
CA MET A 1 2.23 -18.77 6.70
C MET A 1 1.65 -17.72 7.63
N LYS A 2 1.97 -17.74 8.92
CA LYS A 2 1.49 -16.74 9.89
C LYS A 2 2.08 -15.38 9.49
N ASN A 3 1.26 -14.43 9.05
CA ASN A 3 1.73 -13.11 8.61
C ASN A 3 2.42 -12.38 9.77
N LYS A 4 3.75 -12.44 9.82
CA LYS A 4 4.54 -11.74 10.83
C LYS A 4 4.48 -10.26 10.51
N LEU A 5 3.99 -9.46 11.47
CA LEU A 5 4.04 -8.01 11.38
C LEU A 5 5.50 -7.56 11.29
N ARG A 6 5.80 -6.71 10.32
CA ARG A 6 7.09 -6.03 10.14
C ARG A 6 7.07 -4.74 10.97
N LYS A 7 8.22 -4.31 11.48
CA LYS A 7 8.36 -3.10 12.29
C LYS A 7 9.01 -1.98 11.47
N ILE A 8 8.56 -0.74 11.68
CA ILE A 8 9.19 0.47 11.13
C ILE A 8 9.10 1.60 12.15
N THR A 9 10.13 2.44 12.24
CA THR A 9 10.18 3.58 13.15
C THR A 9 10.27 4.87 12.34
N ILE A 10 9.40 5.85 12.65
CA ILE A 10 9.38 7.17 12.00
C ILE A 10 9.38 8.22 13.11
N ASN A 11 10.40 9.09 13.12
CA ASN A 11 10.54 10.16 14.11
C ASN A 11 10.30 9.68 15.55
N THR A 12 10.97 8.59 15.95
CA THR A 12 10.86 7.86 17.23
C THR A 12 9.56 7.09 17.49
N ILE A 13 8.52 7.26 16.67
CA ILE A 13 7.26 6.51 16.78
C ILE A 13 7.39 5.16 16.10
N GLU A 14 7.04 4.10 16.82
CA GLU A 14 7.07 2.73 16.30
C GLU A 14 5.73 2.30 15.70
N TYR A 15 5.80 1.74 14.50
CA TYR A 15 4.66 1.18 13.78
C TYR A 15 4.92 -0.29 13.44
N LEU A 16 3.84 -1.04 13.36
CA LEU A 16 3.82 -2.41 12.87
C LEU A 16 3.01 -2.46 11.57
N TYR A 17 3.39 -3.28 10.61
CA TYR A 17 2.64 -3.39 9.36
C TYR A 17 2.66 -4.79 8.76
N SER A 18 1.70 -5.05 7.88
CA SER A 18 1.63 -6.23 7.02
C SER A 18 1.22 -5.85 5.61
N VAL A 19 1.70 -6.63 4.64
CA VAL A 19 1.32 -6.53 3.24
C VAL A 19 0.81 -7.90 2.82
N THR A 20 -0.42 -7.98 2.33
CA THR A 20 -1.09 -9.23 1.96
C THR A 20 -1.88 -9.06 0.68
N ASP A 21 -1.81 -10.01 -0.22
CA ASP A 21 -2.57 -10.07 -1.46
C ASP A 21 -3.75 -11.06 -1.36
N GLN A 22 -4.77 -10.79 -2.16
CA GLN A 22 -5.90 -11.69 -2.38
C GLN A 22 -6.28 -11.63 -3.85
N PHE A 23 -6.22 -12.78 -4.52
CA PHE A 23 -6.70 -12.94 -5.89
C PHE A 23 -8.21 -13.17 -5.91
N HIS A 24 -8.90 -12.56 -6.87
CA HIS A 24 -10.35 -12.65 -7.08
C HIS A 24 -10.62 -13.23 -8.47
N SER A 25 -10.77 -14.55 -8.54
CA SER A 25 -10.89 -15.29 -9.81
C SER A 25 -12.08 -14.88 -10.66
N GLU A 26 -13.19 -14.47 -10.03
CA GLU A 26 -14.42 -14.06 -10.72
C GLU A 26 -14.26 -12.80 -11.56
N THR A 27 -13.33 -11.92 -11.19
CA THR A 27 -13.12 -10.62 -11.83
C THR A 27 -11.73 -10.49 -12.46
N ALA A 28 -10.90 -11.53 -12.36
CA ALA A 28 -9.47 -11.48 -12.72
C ALA A 28 -8.75 -10.27 -12.12
N THR A 29 -9.09 -9.92 -10.87
CA THR A 29 -8.46 -8.82 -10.14
C THR A 29 -7.67 -9.33 -8.94
N ASN A 30 -6.78 -8.46 -8.45
CA ASN A 30 -6.02 -8.73 -7.25
C ASN A 30 -6.12 -7.54 -6.30
N THR A 31 -6.31 -7.81 -5.02
CA THR A 31 -6.25 -6.78 -3.98
C THR A 31 -5.01 -6.97 -3.12
N LEU A 32 -4.05 -6.04 -3.21
CA LEU A 32 -3.02 -5.90 -2.20
C LEU A 32 -3.55 -5.05 -1.04
N THR A 33 -3.40 -5.52 0.19
CA THR A 33 -3.80 -4.81 1.40
C THR A 33 -2.57 -4.53 2.24
N VAL A 34 -2.34 -3.24 2.49
CA VAL A 34 -1.38 -2.77 3.50
C VAL A 34 -2.17 -2.44 4.77
N LYS A 35 -1.83 -3.08 5.88
CA LYS A 35 -2.34 -2.72 7.21
C LYS A 35 -1.20 -2.18 8.04
N ILE A 36 -1.38 -0.99 8.60
CA ILE A 36 -0.40 -0.35 9.47
C ILE A 36 -1.04 -0.07 10.83
N PHE A 37 -0.31 -0.35 11.88
CA PHE A 37 -0.72 -0.23 13.27
C PHE A 37 0.28 0.66 13.99
N LEU A 38 -0.21 1.54 14.86
CA LEU A 38 0.64 2.13 15.89
C LEU A 38 1.04 1.02 16.86
N ASN A 39 2.31 0.92 17.24
CA ASN A 39 2.74 -0.13 18.17
C ASN A 39 1.97 -0.03 19.51
N GLY A 40 1.51 -1.17 20.01
CA GLY A 40 0.59 -1.22 21.16
C GLY A 40 -0.90 -1.01 20.83
N GLN A 41 -1.26 -0.52 19.64
CA GLN A 41 -2.65 -0.26 19.22
C GLN A 41 -3.05 -1.09 18.00
N LYS A 42 -3.61 -2.28 18.22
CA LYS A 42 -3.97 -3.23 17.14
C LYS A 42 -5.39 -3.08 16.59
N LYS A 43 -6.28 -2.38 17.29
CA LYS A 43 -7.72 -2.31 16.95
C LYS A 43 -8.05 -1.33 15.83
N THR A 44 -7.18 -0.35 15.60
CA THR A 44 -7.43 0.85 14.78
C THR A 44 -6.37 1.03 13.68
N PRO A 45 -6.13 0.01 12.82
CA PRO A 45 -5.14 0.13 11.76
C PRO A 45 -5.54 1.16 10.71
N LEU A 46 -4.52 1.74 10.08
CA LEU A 46 -4.65 2.30 8.74
C LEU A 46 -4.71 1.13 7.77
N ILE A 47 -5.81 1.03 7.02
CA ILE A 47 -6.01 -0.01 6.00
C ILE A 47 -6.01 0.67 4.63
N ILE A 48 -5.09 0.24 3.76
CA ILE A 48 -4.96 0.74 2.40
C ILE A 48 -5.10 -0.45 1.45
N LYS A 49 -6.06 -0.37 0.52
CA LYS A 49 -6.33 -1.43 -0.45
C LYS A 49 -6.00 -0.97 -1.87
N PHE A 50 -5.20 -1.77 -2.56
CA PHE A 50 -4.80 -1.58 -3.95
C PHE A 50 -5.51 -2.65 -4.78
N LEU A 51 -6.62 -2.27 -5.42
CA LEU A 51 -7.28 -3.13 -6.40
C LEU A 51 -6.58 -2.93 -7.74
N THR A 52 -6.01 -3.99 -8.30
CA THR A 52 -5.32 -3.96 -9.59
C THR A 52 -5.83 -5.07 -10.50
N ALA A 53 -5.61 -4.91 -11.82
CA ALA A 53 -5.69 -6.05 -12.73
C ALA A 53 -4.77 -7.18 -12.23
N ASP A 54 -5.21 -8.43 -12.34
CA ASP A 54 -4.31 -9.57 -12.13
C ASP A 54 -3.70 -9.97 -13.46
N TYR A 55 -2.38 -9.83 -13.58
CA TYR A 55 -1.66 -10.40 -14.70
C TYR A 55 -1.41 -11.87 -14.36
N TYR A 56 -2.22 -12.77 -14.93
CA TYR A 56 -2.26 -14.23 -14.68
C TYR A 56 -0.88 -14.90 -14.58
N MET A 57 0.15 -14.36 -15.25
CA MET A 57 1.53 -14.88 -15.24
C MET A 57 2.50 -14.17 -14.26
N MET A 58 2.22 -12.93 -13.85
CA MET A 58 3.13 -12.08 -13.07
C MET A 58 2.71 -11.90 -11.60
N GLY A 59 1.48 -12.31 -11.26
CA GLY A 59 0.89 -12.12 -9.93
C GLY A 59 0.61 -10.64 -9.63
N GLN A 60 0.51 -10.29 -8.35
CA GLN A 60 0.18 -8.91 -7.95
C GLN A 60 1.36 -7.95 -8.26
N PRO A 61 1.20 -6.96 -9.16
CA PRO A 61 2.30 -6.14 -9.68
C PRO A 61 3.02 -5.28 -8.63
N LEU A 62 2.27 -4.73 -7.67
CA LEU A 62 2.81 -3.96 -6.55
C LEU A 62 3.48 -4.82 -5.47
N LYS A 63 3.36 -6.15 -5.52
CA LYS A 63 4.03 -7.10 -4.62
C LYS A 63 5.33 -7.62 -5.24
N SER A 64 5.34 -7.89 -6.53
CA SER A 64 6.53 -8.29 -7.29
C SER A 64 7.44 -7.11 -7.63
N GLY A 65 6.85 -5.94 -7.89
CA GLY A 65 7.55 -4.74 -8.35
C GLY A 65 7.04 -4.35 -9.73
N VAL A 66 6.65 -3.08 -9.88
CA VAL A 66 6.22 -2.52 -11.16
C VAL A 66 6.85 -1.15 -11.38
N LYS A 67 7.42 -0.94 -12.56
CA LYS A 67 7.97 0.36 -12.95
C LYS A 67 6.84 1.37 -13.12
N LEU A 68 6.81 2.46 -12.37
CA LEU A 68 5.83 3.55 -12.55
C LEU A 68 6.56 4.87 -12.80
N ILE A 69 5.99 5.72 -13.65
CA ILE A 69 6.48 7.09 -13.84
C ILE A 69 6.05 7.90 -12.62
N ASN A 70 6.99 8.63 -12.00
CA ASN A 70 6.71 9.61 -10.97
C ASN A 70 6.75 11.02 -11.58
N LYS A 71 5.58 11.67 -11.68
CA LYS A 71 5.42 13.02 -12.24
C LYS A 71 6.10 14.11 -11.43
N ILE A 72 6.33 13.90 -10.13
CA ILE A 72 6.96 14.90 -9.25
C ILE A 72 8.47 14.93 -9.48
N THR A 73 9.11 13.76 -9.62
CA THR A 73 10.56 13.64 -9.81
C THR A 73 10.98 13.53 -11.28
N GLY A 74 10.04 13.18 -12.17
CA GLY A 74 10.33 12.85 -13.57
C GLY A 74 11.04 11.50 -13.77
N SER A 75 11.10 10.65 -12.74
CA SER A 75 11.78 9.35 -12.78
C SER A 75 10.83 8.19 -13.08
N GLU A 76 11.38 7.09 -13.61
CA GLU A 76 10.72 5.79 -13.61
C GLU A 76 11.26 4.99 -12.41
N ASP A 77 10.39 4.71 -11.44
CA ASP A 77 10.77 3.98 -10.23
C ASP A 77 10.14 2.59 -10.23
N GLU A 78 10.90 1.57 -9.80
CA GLU A 78 10.32 0.28 -9.48
C GLU A 78 9.58 0.33 -8.14
N VAL A 79 8.26 0.21 -8.20
CA VAL A 79 7.36 0.26 -7.04
C VAL A 79 7.03 -1.14 -6.55
N ASN A 80 7.61 -1.51 -5.41
CA ASN A 80 7.31 -2.73 -4.68
C ASN A 80 6.89 -2.42 -3.23
N LEU A 81 5.64 -2.69 -2.88
CA LEU A 81 5.06 -2.37 -1.57
C LEU A 81 5.55 -3.27 -0.43
N ASN A 82 6.39 -4.28 -0.72
CA ASN A 82 7.17 -4.95 0.32
C ASN A 82 8.33 -4.08 0.83
N GLU A 83 8.75 -3.06 0.08
CA GLU A 83 9.82 -2.17 0.48
C GLU A 83 9.36 -1.18 1.56
N PRO A 84 10.11 -1.06 2.68
CA PRO A 84 9.75 -0.17 3.78
C PRO A 84 9.61 1.32 3.39
N LYS A 85 10.24 1.75 2.28
CA LYS A 85 10.21 3.16 1.83
C LYS A 85 8.78 3.64 1.51
N TYR A 86 7.98 2.82 0.84
CA TYR A 86 6.58 3.14 0.53
C TYR A 86 5.69 3.09 1.77
N ILE A 87 5.95 2.14 2.68
CA ILE A 87 5.23 2.05 3.96
C ILE A 87 5.44 3.33 4.79
N LYS A 88 6.68 3.85 4.82
CA LYS A 88 6.97 5.13 5.46
C LYS A 88 6.15 6.27 4.86
N GLN A 89 6.10 6.36 3.52
CA GLN A 89 5.32 7.38 2.82
C GLN A 89 3.81 7.26 3.10
N PHE A 90 3.27 6.04 3.14
CA PHE A 90 1.87 5.78 3.45
C PHE A 90 1.51 6.15 4.89
N ILE A 91 2.41 5.94 5.86
CA ILE A 91 2.19 6.41 7.22
C ILE A 91 2.10 7.94 7.26
N LEU A 92 3.02 8.63 6.56
CA LEU A 92 3.01 10.09 6.50
C LEU A 92 1.73 10.65 5.84
N LEU A 93 1.26 10.02 4.75
CA LEU A 93 -0.01 10.38 4.12
C LEU A 93 -1.22 10.07 5.03
N GLY A 94 -1.22 8.91 5.69
CA GLY A 94 -2.27 8.54 6.65
C GLY A 94 -2.39 9.54 7.79
N LEU A 95 -1.25 9.99 8.34
CA LEU A 95 -1.21 11.04 9.38
C LEU A 95 -1.81 12.35 8.86
N LYS A 96 -1.46 12.78 7.63
CA LYS A 96 -2.05 13.97 6.99
C LYS A 96 -3.55 13.84 6.77
N LYS A 97 -4.04 12.62 6.53
CA LYS A 97 -5.46 12.28 6.36
C LYS A 97 -6.19 12.00 7.67
N GLY A 98 -5.56 12.26 8.82
CA GLY A 98 -6.18 12.17 10.15
C GLY A 98 -6.07 10.82 10.84
N TRP A 99 -5.35 9.84 10.28
CA TRP A 99 -5.07 8.60 11.01
C TRP A 99 -3.97 8.81 12.05
N LEU A 100 -4.32 8.69 13.33
CA LEU A 100 -3.39 8.81 14.46
C LEU A 100 -3.09 7.46 15.15
N GLY A 101 -3.63 6.36 14.63
CA GLY A 101 -3.48 5.02 15.21
C GLY A 101 -4.34 4.75 16.45
N THR A 102 -5.05 5.74 16.99
CA THR A 102 -5.92 5.61 18.18
C THR A 102 -7.41 5.47 17.84
N HIS A 103 -7.80 5.83 16.62
CA HIS A 103 -9.17 5.74 16.12
C HIS A 103 -9.16 5.17 14.71
N SER A 104 -10.23 4.49 14.33
CA SER A 104 -10.40 3.98 12.97
C SER A 104 -10.70 5.12 12.01
N ILE A 105 -10.14 5.03 10.82
CA ILE A 105 -10.57 5.82 9.66
C ILE A 105 -11.07 4.87 8.58
N GLU A 106 -11.71 5.41 7.54
CA GLU A 106 -12.19 4.63 6.41
C GLU A 106 -11.03 3.89 5.70
N ILE A 107 -11.37 2.79 5.03
CA ILE A 107 -10.41 2.06 4.21
C ILE A 107 -9.99 2.96 3.05
N GLN A 108 -8.68 3.12 2.89
CA GLN A 108 -8.10 4.04 1.93
C GLN A 108 -7.90 3.35 0.57
N ASN A 109 -8.13 4.09 -0.51
CA ASN A 109 -7.78 3.66 -1.86
C ASN A 109 -6.27 3.81 -2.08
N GLY A 110 -5.59 2.70 -2.31
CA GLY A 110 -4.14 2.64 -2.46
C GLY A 110 -3.61 3.24 -3.77
N LEU A 111 -4.36 3.15 -4.87
CA LEU A 111 -3.96 3.82 -6.11
C LEU A 111 -3.97 5.34 -5.93
N HIS A 112 -4.95 5.88 -5.19
CA HIS A 112 -4.96 7.29 -4.82
C HIS A 112 -3.73 7.68 -3.97
N TYR A 113 -3.30 6.82 -3.05
CA TYR A 113 -2.06 7.06 -2.29
C TYR A 113 -0.83 7.13 -3.20
N LEU A 114 -0.71 6.25 -4.20
CA LEU A 114 0.39 6.30 -5.16
C LEU A 114 0.32 7.56 -6.03
N ASN A 115 -0.87 7.96 -6.47
CA ASN A 115 -1.08 9.22 -7.21
C ASN A 115 -0.67 10.45 -6.38
N GLU A 116 -1.00 10.49 -5.08
CA GLU A 116 -0.56 11.57 -4.17
C GLU A 116 0.97 11.59 -3.96
N LEU A 117 1.65 10.46 -4.15
CA LEU A 117 3.12 10.38 -4.16
C LEU A 117 3.72 10.70 -5.54
N GLY A 118 2.89 11.02 -6.53
CA GLY A 118 3.29 11.42 -7.88
C GLY A 118 3.31 10.29 -8.90
N PHE A 119 2.99 9.05 -8.54
CA PHE A 119 3.05 7.92 -9.47
C PHE A 119 1.85 7.88 -10.41
N GLU A 120 2.10 7.56 -11.67
CA GLU A 120 1.07 7.23 -12.65
C GLU A 120 0.59 5.80 -12.43
N THR A 121 -0.70 5.62 -12.10
CA THR A 121 -1.27 4.30 -11.80
C THR A 121 -2.23 3.75 -12.83
N ASP A 122 -2.49 4.46 -13.93
CA ASP A 122 -3.55 4.13 -14.89
C ASP A 122 -3.43 2.68 -15.39
N LYS A 123 -2.21 2.26 -15.75
CA LYS A 123 -1.91 0.88 -16.17
C LYS A 123 -2.13 -0.22 -15.11
N LEU A 124 -2.42 0.14 -13.86
CA LEU A 124 -2.73 -0.81 -12.80
C LEU A 124 -4.24 -1.02 -12.63
N ILE A 125 -5.07 -0.14 -13.20
CA ILE A 125 -6.52 -0.17 -13.07
C ILE A 125 -7.06 -1.41 -13.80
N PRO A 126 -7.94 -2.21 -13.19
CA PRO A 126 -8.60 -3.31 -13.89
C PRO A 126 -9.40 -2.83 -15.11
N GLY A 127 -9.20 -3.49 -16.27
CA GLY A 127 -10.02 -3.29 -17.46
C GLY A 127 -9.57 -2.17 -18.41
N GLU A 128 -8.39 -1.59 -18.20
CA GLU A 128 -7.70 -0.71 -19.16
C GLU A 128 -6.62 -1.44 -19.97
#